data_AF-A0A9D9IST6-F1
#
_entry.id   AF-A0A9D9IST6-F1
#
_cell.length_a   1.000
_cell.length_b   1.000
_cell.length_c   1.000
_cell.angle_alpha   90.00
_cell.angle_beta   90.00
_cell.angle_gamma   90.00
#
_symmetry.space_group_name_H-M   'P 1'
#
loop_
_entity.id
_entity.type
_entity.pdbx_description
1 polymer ?
#
loop_
_entity_poly.entity_id
_entity_poly.type
_entity_poly.pdbx_seq_one_letter_code
_entity_poly.pdbx_strand_id
1 'polypeptide(L)'
;MPANSSHIRTVAVCLAVCLAAITSHAQYRTTYGGPSAGTYSFDGGIRQLRYNAIPNFSSAYDDYLQYLPAAVMAGMKAAGYESRTCWGRMLVSDAFSTAVMAGLVNGVKYTVRRPRPDGSSDNSFPSGHTATAFMLATMLHKEYGWRSPWFSFGAYTAATATALGRVMNDRHWASDLVGGAVIGVAATQLGYLIADKIFKDRYLMDGYENPGFSYDPTLRHYEASVYFGYRIFPGNRKQSGTIPQSGSSAGLQANMPINPGSGFSIRASANSMIFSSGRSFNMYNVAAGGYWQWPFASILELETRLMLGYAWHREGSGIDIIAGPSLSVVTGNNFKIKAFAEYEAYTFTEDKNLVHSILAGFGATFFW
;
A
#
# COMPACT_ATOMS: atom_id res chain seq x y z
N MET A 1 8.14 -11.16 27.11
CA MET A 1 9.17 -11.36 26.05
C MET A 1 8.66 -11.46 24.59
N PRO A 2 7.37 -11.69 24.23
CA PRO A 2 6.99 -11.82 22.80
C PRO A 2 6.98 -10.51 22.00
N ALA A 3 6.72 -9.35 22.65
CA ALA A 3 6.61 -8.05 21.97
C ALA A 3 7.89 -7.61 21.21
N ASN A 4 9.08 -7.86 21.76
CA ASN A 4 10.34 -7.47 21.10
C ASN A 4 10.56 -8.22 19.78
N SER A 5 10.04 -9.45 19.65
CA SER A 5 10.24 -10.26 18.46
C SER A 5 9.42 -9.77 17.26
N SER A 6 8.21 -9.25 17.49
CA SER A 6 7.36 -8.73 16.41
C SER A 6 7.92 -7.42 15.85
N HIS A 7 8.36 -6.50 16.73
CA HIS A 7 9.01 -5.25 16.30
C HIS A 7 10.25 -5.50 15.43
N ILE A 8 11.14 -6.39 15.83
CA ILE A 8 12.37 -6.72 15.07
C ILE A 8 12.01 -7.33 13.70
N ARG A 9 11.00 -8.19 13.65
CA ARG A 9 10.50 -8.78 12.39
C ARG A 9 9.91 -7.74 11.47
N THR A 10 9.06 -6.84 11.96
CA THR A 10 8.48 -5.76 11.14
C THR A 10 9.57 -4.88 10.55
N VAL A 11 10.56 -4.51 11.37
CA VAL A 11 11.67 -3.65 10.94
C VAL A 11 12.53 -4.33 9.88
N ALA A 12 12.87 -5.62 10.06
CA ALA A 12 13.65 -6.37 9.08
C ALA A 12 12.93 -6.46 7.73
N VAL A 13 11.62 -6.71 7.74
CA VAL A 13 10.81 -6.75 6.50
C VAL A 13 10.70 -5.37 5.88
N CYS A 14 10.45 -4.32 6.66
CA CYS A 14 10.38 -2.97 6.13
C CYS A 14 11.72 -2.51 5.55
N LEU A 15 12.85 -2.88 6.16
CA LEU A 15 14.17 -2.63 5.62
C LEU A 15 14.42 -3.41 4.33
N ALA A 16 14.00 -4.67 4.25
CA ALA A 16 14.11 -5.47 3.03
C ALA A 16 13.26 -4.89 1.89
N VAL A 17 12.04 -4.43 2.18
CA VAL A 17 11.17 -3.76 1.21
C VAL A 17 11.70 -2.38 0.83
N CYS A 18 12.25 -1.62 1.77
CA CYS A 18 12.96 -0.37 1.47
C CYS A 18 14.17 -0.63 0.56
N LEU A 19 14.97 -1.66 0.85
CA LEU A 19 16.11 -2.04 0.00
C LEU A 19 15.63 -2.47 -1.38
N ALA A 20 14.55 -3.24 -1.49
CA ALA A 20 13.96 -3.63 -2.78
C ALA A 20 13.42 -2.41 -3.56
N ALA A 21 12.79 -1.44 -2.88
CA ALA A 21 12.31 -0.19 -3.47
C ALA A 21 13.47 0.73 -3.90
N ILE A 22 14.55 0.79 -3.12
CA ILE A 22 15.76 1.56 -3.44
C ILE A 22 16.53 0.90 -4.61
N THR A 23 16.64 -0.43 -4.63
CA THR A 23 17.34 -1.18 -5.69
C THR A 23 16.56 -1.19 -7.01
N SER A 24 15.23 -1.27 -6.97
CA SER A 24 14.38 -1.06 -8.16
C SER A 24 14.48 0.36 -8.71
N HIS A 25 14.71 1.36 -7.85
CA HIS A 25 15.04 2.71 -8.31
C HIS A 25 16.44 2.83 -8.94
N ALA A 26 17.42 2.02 -8.50
CA ALA A 26 18.72 1.95 -9.17
C ALA A 26 18.61 1.39 -10.60
N GLN A 27 17.68 0.45 -10.84
CA GLN A 27 17.40 -0.10 -12.18
C GLN A 27 16.70 0.91 -13.13
N TYR A 28 16.01 1.92 -12.58
CA TYR A 28 15.39 3.01 -13.35
C TYR A 28 16.45 3.88 -14.06
N ARG A 29 17.62 4.08 -13.45
CA ARG A 29 18.69 4.93 -14.01
C ARG A 29 19.52 4.24 -15.10
N THR A 30 19.64 2.91 -15.06
CA THR A 30 20.56 2.16 -15.93
C THR A 30 19.95 1.67 -17.24
N THR A 31 18.61 1.61 -17.36
CA THR A 31 18.00 0.81 -18.46
C THR A 31 17.24 1.64 -19.50
N TYR A 32 16.80 2.88 -19.20
CA TYR A 32 15.92 3.62 -20.10
C TYR A 32 16.23 5.13 -20.14
N GLY A 33 17.36 5.49 -20.75
CA GLY A 33 17.75 6.88 -21.05
C GLY A 33 17.20 7.38 -22.38
N GLY A 34 15.87 7.59 -22.47
CA GLY A 34 15.26 8.22 -23.65
C GLY A 34 13.93 8.92 -23.32
N PRO A 35 13.48 9.94 -24.08
CA PRO A 35 12.28 10.73 -23.79
C PRO A 35 10.96 9.92 -23.74
N SER A 36 10.97 8.70 -24.29
CA SER A 36 9.86 7.74 -24.32
C SER A 36 9.89 6.70 -23.19
N ALA A 37 10.92 6.70 -22.34
CA ALA A 37 11.09 5.79 -21.21
C ALA A 37 10.07 6.00 -20.09
N GLY A 38 9.54 7.22 -19.97
CA GLY A 38 8.57 7.58 -18.92
C GLY A 38 7.25 6.81 -19.04
N THR A 39 6.83 6.48 -20.26
CA THR A 39 5.49 5.95 -20.54
C THR A 39 5.33 4.46 -20.19
N TYR A 40 6.41 3.67 -20.18
CA TYR A 40 6.32 2.21 -20.00
C TYR A 40 6.61 1.71 -18.58
N SER A 41 6.82 2.62 -17.61
CA SER A 41 7.10 2.27 -16.22
C SER A 41 5.82 2.23 -15.37
N PHE A 42 5.86 1.50 -14.24
CA PHE A 42 4.78 1.49 -13.24
C PHE A 42 4.34 2.91 -12.84
N ASP A 43 5.31 3.78 -12.56
CA ASP A 43 5.04 5.17 -12.18
C ASP A 43 4.43 6.00 -13.32
N GLY A 44 4.89 5.78 -14.55
CA GLY A 44 4.31 6.39 -15.75
C GLY A 44 2.87 5.97 -15.97
N GLY A 45 2.56 4.69 -15.80
CA GLY A 45 1.21 4.18 -15.98
C GLY A 45 0.23 4.70 -14.93
N ILE A 46 0.62 4.79 -13.65
CA ILE A 46 -0.23 5.40 -12.62
C ILE A 46 -0.41 6.91 -12.84
N ARG A 47 0.64 7.61 -13.30
CA ARG A 47 0.53 9.03 -13.65
C ARG A 47 -0.44 9.25 -14.84
N GLN A 48 -0.39 8.36 -15.83
CA GLN A 48 -1.27 8.44 -16.99
C GLN A 48 -2.74 8.22 -16.61
N LEU A 49 -3.03 7.31 -15.67
CA LEU A 49 -4.38 7.14 -15.10
C LEU A 49 -4.94 8.48 -14.59
N ARG A 50 -4.12 9.19 -13.82
CA ARG A 50 -4.47 10.49 -13.25
C ARG A 50 -4.72 11.53 -14.33
N TYR A 51 -3.82 11.69 -15.32
CA TYR A 51 -4.01 12.68 -16.39
C TYR A 51 -5.27 12.42 -17.23
N ASN A 52 -5.55 11.15 -17.51
CA ASN A 52 -6.72 10.77 -18.31
C ASN A 52 -8.04 10.96 -17.53
N ALA A 53 -8.03 10.79 -16.21
CA ALA A 53 -9.23 10.94 -15.38
C ALA A 53 -9.47 12.38 -14.93
N ILE A 54 -8.43 13.05 -14.40
CA ILE A 54 -8.53 14.37 -13.77
C ILE A 54 -7.24 15.17 -14.02
N PRO A 55 -7.05 15.75 -15.22
CA PRO A 55 -5.77 16.34 -15.64
C PRO A 55 -5.34 17.58 -14.84
N ASN A 56 -6.29 18.34 -14.29
CA ASN A 56 -6.04 19.61 -13.59
C ASN A 56 -6.26 19.51 -12.08
N PHE A 57 -6.18 18.30 -11.49
CA PHE A 57 -6.38 18.15 -10.05
C PHE A 57 -5.26 18.83 -9.27
N SER A 58 -5.64 19.77 -8.40
CA SER A 58 -4.77 20.39 -7.42
C SER A 58 -5.58 20.68 -6.17
N SER A 59 -5.17 20.12 -5.03
CA SER A 59 -5.83 20.37 -3.75
C SER A 59 -4.82 20.28 -2.61
N ALA A 60 -5.02 21.09 -1.56
CA ALA A 60 -4.15 21.12 -0.39
C ALA A 60 -4.64 20.21 0.75
N TYR A 61 -5.72 19.44 0.56
CA TYR A 61 -6.32 18.64 1.64
C TYR A 61 -5.34 17.61 2.22
N ASP A 62 -4.44 17.08 1.40
CA ASP A 62 -3.41 16.11 1.76
C ASP A 62 -2.33 16.69 2.68
N ASP A 63 -2.17 18.02 2.75
CA ASP A 63 -1.24 18.70 3.69
C ASP A 63 -1.74 18.62 5.14
N TYR A 64 -3.07 18.60 5.31
CA TYR A 64 -3.73 18.54 6.62
C TYR A 64 -4.13 17.12 7.01
N LEU A 65 -4.65 16.34 6.06
CA LEU A 65 -5.19 15.01 6.32
C LEU A 65 -4.14 14.04 6.90
N GLN A 66 -2.85 14.25 6.57
CA GLN A 66 -1.76 13.44 7.12
C GLN A 66 -1.70 13.47 8.66
N TYR A 67 -2.13 14.56 9.29
CA TYR A 67 -2.09 14.77 10.74
C TYR A 67 -3.38 14.32 11.44
N LEU A 68 -4.42 13.96 10.69
CA LEU A 68 -5.71 13.54 11.25
C LEU A 68 -5.57 12.38 12.26
N PRO A 69 -4.77 11.31 12.00
CA PRO A 69 -4.61 10.24 12.98
C PRO A 69 -4.01 10.72 14.31
N ALA A 70 -3.08 11.68 14.29
CA ALA A 70 -2.51 12.27 15.51
C ALA A 70 -3.52 13.13 16.26
N ALA A 71 -4.31 13.93 15.55
CA ALA A 71 -5.36 14.74 16.15
C ALA A 71 -6.42 13.86 16.85
N VAL A 72 -6.83 12.76 16.20
CA VAL A 72 -7.73 11.76 16.79
C VAL A 72 -7.10 11.10 18.01
N MET A 73 -5.84 10.65 17.89
CA MET A 73 -5.11 10.01 18.99
C MET A 73 -5.01 10.90 20.23
N ALA A 74 -4.54 12.15 20.05
CA ALA A 74 -4.41 13.11 21.14
C ALA A 74 -5.77 13.54 21.69
N GLY A 75 -6.76 13.77 20.82
CA GLY A 75 -8.11 14.18 21.20
C GLY A 75 -8.84 13.11 22.02
N MET A 76 -8.76 11.85 21.60
CA MET A 76 -9.32 10.73 22.37
C MET A 76 -8.69 10.62 23.75
N LYS A 77 -7.37 10.74 23.84
CA LYS A 77 -6.66 10.68 25.10
C LYS A 77 -7.00 11.84 26.02
N ALA A 78 -7.14 13.04 25.47
CA ALA A 78 -7.55 14.24 26.20
C ALA A 78 -9.01 14.14 26.68
N ALA A 79 -9.88 13.48 25.92
CA ALA A 79 -11.25 13.18 26.30
C ALA A 79 -11.39 12.08 27.37
N GLY A 80 -10.27 11.55 27.89
CA GLY A 80 -10.26 10.50 28.91
C GLY A 80 -10.40 9.08 28.38
N TYR A 81 -10.37 8.88 27.06
CA TYR A 81 -10.38 7.53 26.48
C TYR A 81 -8.99 6.90 26.64
N GLU A 82 -8.93 5.89 27.49
CA GLU A 82 -7.70 5.17 27.85
C GLU A 82 -7.02 4.55 26.62
N SER A 83 -5.77 4.96 26.39
CA SER A 83 -4.89 4.37 25.38
C SER A 83 -4.02 3.27 25.99
N ARG A 84 -3.17 2.64 25.16
CA ARG A 84 -2.19 1.63 25.62
C ARG A 84 -1.26 2.17 26.71
N THR A 85 -0.76 3.40 26.55
CA THR A 85 0.30 3.95 27.39
C THR A 85 -0.11 5.26 28.09
N CYS A 86 0.58 5.66 29.16
CA CYS A 86 0.36 6.99 29.75
C CYS A 86 0.84 8.11 28.80
N TRP A 87 0.42 9.37 29.03
CA TRP A 87 0.84 10.52 28.22
C TRP A 87 2.36 10.60 28.02
N GLY A 88 3.14 10.43 29.10
CA GLY A 88 4.60 10.51 29.02
C GLY A 88 5.20 9.42 28.13
N ARG A 89 4.76 8.17 28.27
CA ARG A 89 5.26 7.05 27.47
C ARG A 89 4.81 7.15 26.01
N MET A 90 3.57 7.60 25.75
CA MET A 90 3.06 7.85 24.40
C MET A 90 3.93 8.91 23.70
N LEU A 91 4.11 10.07 24.32
CA LEU A 91 4.88 11.18 23.74
C LEU A 91 6.34 10.81 23.48
N VAL A 92 6.96 10.01 24.36
CA VAL A 92 8.33 9.53 24.12
C VAL A 92 8.38 8.55 22.94
N SER A 93 7.40 7.64 22.84
CA SER A 93 7.28 6.73 21.70
C SER A 93 7.07 7.50 20.39
N ASP A 94 6.24 8.53 20.43
CA ASP A 94 5.94 9.40 19.28
C ASP A 94 7.17 10.21 18.85
N ALA A 95 7.92 10.75 19.82
CA ALA A 95 9.15 11.50 19.56
C ALA A 95 10.22 10.63 18.91
N PHE A 96 10.48 9.43 19.44
CA PHE A 96 11.45 8.50 18.83
C PHE A 96 11.02 8.08 17.43
N SER A 97 9.75 7.74 17.24
CA SER A 97 9.20 7.35 15.94
C SER A 97 9.35 8.48 14.92
N THR A 98 9.03 9.71 15.31
CA THR A 98 9.18 10.91 14.46
C THR A 98 10.63 11.19 14.11
N ALA A 99 11.54 11.10 15.08
CA ALA A 99 12.97 11.30 14.86
C ALA A 99 13.54 10.26 13.88
N VAL A 100 13.20 8.99 14.06
CA VAL A 100 13.61 7.90 13.15
C VAL A 100 13.04 8.11 11.75
N MET A 101 11.75 8.43 11.64
CA MET A 101 11.09 8.67 10.35
C MET A 101 11.74 9.83 9.61
N ALA A 102 11.94 10.97 10.30
CA ALA A 102 12.58 12.15 9.73
C ALA A 102 14.02 11.85 9.28
N GLY A 103 14.79 11.12 10.08
CA GLY A 103 16.15 10.71 9.73
C GLY A 103 16.19 9.83 8.48
N LEU A 104 15.33 8.80 8.42
CA LEU A 104 15.26 7.88 7.29
C LEU A 104 14.78 8.57 6.01
N VAL A 105 13.68 9.33 6.05
CA VAL A 105 13.14 10.03 4.89
C VAL A 105 14.14 11.03 4.33
N ASN A 106 14.71 11.90 5.19
CA ASN A 106 15.66 12.91 4.73
C ASN A 106 16.96 12.25 4.23
N GLY A 107 17.48 11.26 4.95
CA GLY A 107 18.68 10.52 4.53
C GLY A 107 18.51 9.91 3.14
N VAL A 108 17.37 9.27 2.86
CA VAL A 108 17.10 8.69 1.54
C VAL A 108 16.85 9.78 0.49
N LYS A 109 16.08 10.83 0.79
CA LYS A 109 15.81 11.94 -0.16
C LYS A 109 17.08 12.59 -0.66
N TYR A 110 18.00 12.94 0.25
CA TYR A 110 19.23 13.66 -0.09
C TYR A 110 20.30 12.80 -0.77
N THR A 111 20.18 11.46 -0.67
CA THR A 111 21.07 10.50 -1.34
C THR A 111 20.53 10.09 -2.72
N VAL A 112 19.25 9.77 -2.82
CA VAL A 112 18.62 9.30 -4.06
C VAL A 112 18.39 10.42 -5.06
N ARG A 113 18.00 11.61 -4.59
CA ARG A 113 17.75 12.81 -5.39
C ARG A 113 16.87 12.57 -6.63
N ARG A 114 15.74 11.90 -6.43
CA ARG A 114 14.80 11.57 -7.52
C ARG A 114 14.02 12.82 -7.95
N PRO A 115 13.93 13.13 -9.25
CA PRO A 115 13.09 14.22 -9.76
C PRO A 115 11.60 13.95 -9.53
N ARG A 116 10.86 14.98 -9.13
CA ARG A 116 9.40 14.92 -8.99
C ARG A 116 8.68 14.85 -10.35
N PRO A 117 7.45 14.33 -10.40
CA PRO A 117 6.67 14.29 -11.64
C PRO A 117 6.43 15.68 -12.25
N ASP A 118 6.24 16.69 -11.42
CA ASP A 118 6.04 18.09 -11.79
C ASP A 118 7.33 18.84 -12.16
N GLY A 119 8.51 18.23 -11.99
CA GLY A 119 9.82 18.85 -12.23
C GLY A 119 10.21 19.93 -11.21
N SER A 120 9.46 20.10 -10.12
CA SER A 120 9.69 21.21 -9.16
C SER A 120 10.96 21.05 -8.31
N SER A 121 11.41 19.81 -8.08
CA SER A 121 12.59 19.51 -7.25
C SER A 121 13.05 18.06 -7.39
N ASP A 122 14.30 17.80 -6.96
CA ASP A 122 14.94 16.48 -6.98
C ASP A 122 14.88 15.78 -5.61
N ASN A 123 13.72 15.79 -4.96
CA ASN A 123 13.53 15.15 -3.66
C ASN A 123 12.25 14.31 -3.60
N SER A 124 11.88 13.64 -4.69
CA SER A 124 10.64 12.87 -4.80
C SER A 124 10.64 11.63 -3.88
N PHE A 125 11.66 10.78 -3.95
CA PHE A 125 11.69 9.52 -3.21
C PHE A 125 12.39 9.65 -1.84
N PRO A 126 11.83 9.08 -0.76
CA PRO A 126 10.45 8.61 -0.57
C PRO A 126 9.49 9.77 -0.27
N SER A 127 8.17 9.57 -0.36
CA SER A 127 7.18 10.60 -0.01
C SER A 127 7.19 10.87 1.51
N GLY A 128 7.50 12.11 1.90
CA GLY A 128 7.53 12.53 3.31
C GLY A 128 6.12 12.62 3.91
N HIS A 129 5.16 13.15 3.15
CA HIS A 129 3.77 13.23 3.60
C HIS A 129 3.14 11.84 3.79
N THR A 130 3.44 10.91 2.89
CA THR A 130 3.01 9.53 3.04
C THR A 130 3.67 8.87 4.25
N ALA A 131 4.98 9.10 4.46
CA ALA A 131 5.68 8.58 5.64
C ALA A 131 5.08 9.11 6.94
N THR A 132 4.81 10.41 7.05
CA THR A 132 4.15 11.01 8.21
C THR A 132 2.76 10.42 8.44
N ALA A 133 1.93 10.34 7.40
CA ALA A 133 0.57 9.85 7.54
C ALA A 133 0.52 8.37 7.99
N PHE A 134 1.36 7.52 7.40
CA PHE A 134 1.44 6.10 7.80
C PHE A 134 2.09 5.92 9.17
N MET A 135 3.07 6.75 9.53
CA MET A 135 3.66 6.77 10.88
C MET A 135 2.58 7.08 11.93
N LEU A 136 1.83 8.17 11.75
CA LEU A 136 0.77 8.60 12.67
C LEU A 136 -0.40 7.61 12.70
N ALA A 137 -0.75 7.00 11.57
CA ALA A 137 -1.75 5.94 11.54
C ALA A 137 -1.29 4.70 12.34
N THR A 138 0.00 4.36 12.24
CA THR A 138 0.59 3.25 13.01
C THR A 138 0.61 3.57 14.50
N MET A 139 0.88 4.82 14.90
CA MET A 139 0.81 5.26 16.31
C MET A 139 -0.61 5.11 16.86
N LEU A 140 -1.62 5.63 16.13
CA LEU A 140 -3.02 5.50 16.52
C LEU A 140 -3.44 4.02 16.65
N HIS A 141 -3.00 3.18 15.73
CA HIS A 141 -3.19 1.73 15.80
C HIS A 141 -2.52 1.11 17.05
N LYS A 142 -1.29 1.50 17.39
CA LYS A 142 -0.58 0.98 18.58
C LYS A 142 -1.23 1.43 19.88
N GLU A 143 -1.80 2.63 19.93
CA GLU A 143 -2.43 3.18 21.13
C GLU A 143 -3.87 2.70 21.34
N TYR A 144 -4.65 2.52 20.26
CA TYR A 144 -6.09 2.27 20.33
C TYR A 144 -6.59 1.08 19.52
N GLY A 145 -5.77 0.47 18.66
CA GLY A 145 -6.18 -0.67 17.83
C GLY A 145 -6.65 -1.88 18.63
N TRP A 146 -6.14 -2.05 19.85
CA TRP A 146 -6.57 -3.09 20.79
C TRP A 146 -8.00 -2.90 21.32
N ARG A 147 -8.52 -1.66 21.32
CA ARG A 147 -9.90 -1.35 21.73
C ARG A 147 -10.89 -1.70 20.63
N SER A 148 -10.52 -1.42 19.39
CA SER A 148 -11.38 -1.63 18.23
C SER A 148 -10.56 -1.61 16.93
N PRO A 149 -10.72 -2.60 16.05
CA PRO A 149 -10.10 -2.61 14.73
C PRO A 149 -10.43 -1.37 13.89
N TRP A 150 -11.60 -0.75 14.14
CA TRP A 150 -12.07 0.43 13.43
C TRP A 150 -11.14 1.64 13.56
N PHE A 151 -10.41 1.78 14.68
CA PHE A 151 -9.40 2.84 14.82
C PHE A 151 -8.27 2.65 13.80
N SER A 152 -7.79 1.41 13.64
CA SER A 152 -6.77 1.06 12.66
C SER A 152 -7.28 1.31 11.25
N PHE A 153 -8.49 0.83 10.95
CA PHE A 153 -9.11 1.01 9.65
C PHE A 153 -9.24 2.50 9.27
N GLY A 154 -9.80 3.32 10.15
CA GLY A 154 -9.95 4.76 9.92
C GLY A 154 -8.61 5.47 9.74
N ALA A 155 -7.62 5.14 10.58
CA ALA A 155 -6.30 5.74 10.54
C ALA A 155 -5.57 5.47 9.22
N TYR A 156 -5.51 4.21 8.79
CA TYR A 156 -4.86 3.82 7.53
C TYR A 156 -5.66 4.25 6.30
N THR A 157 -6.99 4.40 6.40
CA THR A 157 -7.81 5.01 5.36
C THR A 157 -7.42 6.47 5.13
N ALA A 158 -7.29 7.26 6.21
CA ALA A 158 -6.83 8.65 6.12
C ALA A 158 -5.39 8.75 5.57
N ALA A 159 -4.51 7.84 5.99
CA ALA A 159 -3.13 7.78 5.47
C ALA A 159 -3.07 7.41 3.98
N THR A 160 -3.91 6.46 3.54
CA THR A 160 -4.04 6.08 2.13
C THR A 160 -4.58 7.23 1.29
N ALA A 161 -5.62 7.93 1.76
CA ALA A 161 -6.17 9.10 1.09
C ALA A 161 -5.12 10.21 0.93
N THR A 162 -4.32 10.46 1.96
CA THR A 162 -3.16 11.38 1.88
C THR A 162 -2.16 10.93 0.80
N ALA A 163 -1.79 9.65 0.79
CA ALA A 163 -0.86 9.11 -0.18
C ALA A 163 -1.35 9.28 -1.62
N LEU A 164 -2.61 8.91 -1.87
CA LEU A 164 -3.25 9.08 -3.18
C LEU A 164 -3.33 10.56 -3.59
N GLY A 165 -3.63 11.46 -2.64
CA GLY A 165 -3.58 12.91 -2.87
C GLY A 165 -2.24 13.39 -3.43
N ARG A 166 -1.11 12.82 -2.97
CA ARG A 166 0.22 13.19 -3.47
C ARG A 166 0.48 12.78 -4.91
N VAL A 167 -0.04 11.64 -5.35
CA VAL A 167 0.00 11.24 -6.76
C VAL A 167 -0.96 12.11 -7.57
N MET A 168 -2.15 12.36 -7.05
CA MET A 168 -3.16 13.19 -7.72
C MET A 168 -2.68 14.63 -7.94
N ASN A 169 -1.87 15.16 -7.04
CA ASN A 169 -1.25 16.49 -7.13
C ASN A 169 0.07 16.50 -7.93
N ASP A 170 0.46 15.42 -8.60
CA ASP A 170 1.75 15.28 -9.33
C ASP A 170 3.00 15.58 -8.46
N ARG A 171 2.88 15.48 -7.13
CA ARG A 171 3.97 15.76 -6.19
C ARG A 171 4.94 14.60 -6.04
N HIS A 172 4.41 13.39 -6.16
CA HIS A 172 5.15 12.15 -5.93
C HIS A 172 4.73 11.07 -6.92
N TRP A 173 5.69 10.24 -7.32
CA TRP A 173 5.44 9.04 -8.10
C TRP A 173 4.80 7.96 -7.22
N ALA A 174 4.05 7.02 -7.80
CA ALA A 174 3.36 5.97 -7.05
C ALA A 174 4.32 5.12 -6.20
N SER A 175 5.52 4.84 -6.69
CA SER A 175 6.56 4.14 -5.92
C SER A 175 7.09 4.95 -4.72
N ASP A 176 7.04 6.30 -4.76
CA ASP A 176 7.42 7.14 -3.61
C ASP A 176 6.45 6.97 -2.44
N LEU A 177 5.17 6.69 -2.71
CA LEU A 177 4.15 6.44 -1.69
C LEU A 177 4.45 5.14 -0.95
N VAL A 178 4.84 4.11 -1.69
CA VAL A 178 5.18 2.79 -1.15
C VAL A 178 6.39 2.90 -0.23
N GLY A 179 7.46 3.56 -0.70
CA GLY A 179 8.64 3.84 0.10
C GLY A 179 8.30 4.66 1.36
N GLY A 180 7.46 5.69 1.22
CA GLY A 180 7.00 6.50 2.34
C GLY A 180 6.23 5.67 3.38
N ALA A 181 5.24 4.89 2.96
CA ALA A 181 4.41 4.06 3.83
C ALA A 181 5.26 3.06 4.63
N VAL A 182 6.19 2.37 3.95
CA VAL A 182 7.08 1.40 4.57
C VAL A 182 7.97 2.07 5.63
N ILE A 183 8.58 3.22 5.29
CA ILE A 183 9.42 3.97 6.25
C ILE A 183 8.60 4.46 7.44
N GLY A 184 7.39 4.97 7.21
CA GLY A 184 6.50 5.44 8.27
C GLY A 184 6.16 4.33 9.27
N VAL A 185 5.73 3.16 8.78
CA VAL A 185 5.43 1.99 9.62
C VAL A 185 6.69 1.51 10.35
N ALA A 186 7.82 1.39 9.65
CA ALA A 186 9.08 0.93 10.24
C ALA A 186 9.58 1.84 11.36
N ALA A 187 9.50 3.15 11.14
CA ALA A 187 9.93 4.16 12.09
C ALA A 187 9.08 4.12 13.36
N THR A 188 7.76 3.98 13.24
CA THR A 188 6.90 3.79 14.42
C THR A 188 7.25 2.51 15.17
N GLN A 189 7.50 1.40 14.47
CA GLN A 189 7.87 0.15 15.13
C GLN A 189 9.22 0.26 15.87
N LEU A 190 10.20 0.98 15.30
CA LEU A 190 11.47 1.28 15.96
C LEU A 190 11.29 2.21 17.16
N GLY A 191 10.51 3.28 17.03
CA GLY A 191 10.30 4.22 18.12
C GLY A 191 9.60 3.58 19.32
N TYR A 192 8.56 2.78 19.06
CA TYR A 192 7.90 1.98 20.10
C TYR A 192 8.82 0.91 20.69
N LEU A 193 9.68 0.26 19.90
CA LEU A 193 10.66 -0.69 20.43
C LEU A 193 11.66 -0.01 21.37
N ILE A 194 12.12 1.19 21.04
CA ILE A 194 13.03 1.98 21.88
C ILE A 194 12.31 2.36 23.18
N ALA A 195 11.10 2.90 23.09
CA ALA A 195 10.31 3.27 24.26
C ALA A 195 9.97 2.07 25.14
N ASP A 196 9.59 0.93 24.55
CA ASP A 196 9.31 -0.31 25.27
C ASP A 196 10.56 -0.84 25.99
N LYS A 197 11.76 -0.65 25.44
CA LYS A 197 13.02 -0.97 26.14
C LYS A 197 13.30 -0.03 27.32
N ILE A 198 12.99 1.26 27.19
CA ILE A 198 13.22 2.27 28.25
C ILE A 198 12.23 2.09 29.41
N PHE A 199 10.95 1.96 29.08
CA PHE A 199 9.88 1.93 30.08
C PHE A 199 9.54 0.51 30.56
N LYS A 200 9.88 -0.53 29.79
CA LYS A 200 9.51 -1.93 30.07
C LYS A 200 7.97 -2.01 30.28
N ASP A 201 7.55 -2.56 31.41
CA ASP A 201 6.12 -2.68 31.76
C ASP A 201 5.59 -1.45 32.53
N ARG A 202 6.44 -0.45 32.81
CA ARG A 202 6.00 0.77 33.52
C ARG A 202 5.18 1.65 32.58
N TYR A 203 4.18 2.33 33.15
CA TYR A 203 3.35 3.31 32.44
C TYR A 203 2.51 2.73 31.28
N LEU A 204 2.23 1.42 31.33
CA LEU A 204 1.07 0.84 30.65
C LEU A 204 -0.19 1.19 31.44
N MET A 205 -1.33 1.38 30.78
CA MET A 205 -2.60 1.54 31.48
C MET A 205 -3.07 0.21 32.07
N ASP A 206 -3.70 0.24 33.25
CA ASP A 206 -4.13 -0.97 33.97
C ASP A 206 -5.14 -1.81 33.17
N GLY A 207 -5.96 -1.17 32.33
CA GLY A 207 -6.90 -1.84 31.42
C GLY A 207 -6.27 -2.33 30.11
N TYR A 208 -4.98 -2.12 29.87
CA TYR A 208 -4.29 -2.62 28.67
C TYR A 208 -3.99 -4.10 28.83
N GLU A 209 -4.91 -4.93 28.35
CA GLU A 209 -4.55 -6.28 27.93
C GLU A 209 -3.82 -6.14 26.60
N ASN A 210 -2.57 -6.59 26.52
CA ASN A 210 -1.93 -6.77 25.24
C ASN A 210 -2.78 -7.78 24.48
N PRO A 211 -3.60 -7.37 23.49
CA PRO A 211 -4.39 -8.34 22.78
C PRO A 211 -3.35 -9.23 22.12
N GLY A 212 -3.35 -10.49 22.50
CA GLY A 212 -2.58 -11.52 21.82
C GLY A 212 -3.11 -11.74 20.41
N PHE A 213 -3.41 -10.69 19.65
CA PHE A 213 -3.71 -10.73 18.23
C PHE A 213 -2.39 -11.03 17.51
N SER A 214 -1.81 -12.18 17.81
CA SER A 214 -0.87 -12.84 16.92
C SER A 214 -1.72 -13.30 15.75
N TYR A 215 -1.28 -13.00 14.52
CA TYR A 215 -1.87 -13.60 13.35
C TYR A 215 -1.94 -15.11 13.55
N ASP A 216 -3.17 -15.61 13.71
CA ASP A 216 -3.48 -17.01 13.89
C ASP A 216 -4.25 -17.46 12.66
N PRO A 217 -3.62 -18.20 11.73
CA PRO A 217 -4.28 -18.61 10.51
C PRO A 217 -5.51 -19.52 10.73
N THR A 218 -5.69 -20.05 11.94
CA THR A 218 -6.86 -20.87 12.29
C THR A 218 -8.10 -20.03 12.58
N LEU A 219 -7.94 -18.72 12.74
CA LEU A 219 -9.04 -17.77 12.93
C LEU A 219 -9.51 -17.17 11.60
N ARG A 220 -10.74 -16.63 11.63
CA ARG A 220 -11.30 -15.87 10.52
C ARG A 220 -10.79 -14.44 10.60
N HIS A 221 -10.08 -13.99 9.57
CA HIS A 221 -9.59 -12.62 9.46
C HIS A 221 -10.30 -11.89 8.33
N TYR A 222 -10.90 -10.75 8.64
CA TYR A 222 -11.30 -9.82 7.60
C TYR A 222 -10.07 -9.08 7.11
N GLU A 223 -9.96 -8.85 5.80
CA GLU A 223 -8.82 -8.13 5.26
C GLU A 223 -9.24 -6.96 4.40
N ALA A 224 -8.48 -5.87 4.49
CA ALA A 224 -8.58 -4.72 3.61
C ALA A 224 -7.19 -4.43 3.03
N SER A 225 -7.09 -4.35 1.72
CA SER A 225 -5.84 -4.19 0.99
C SER A 225 -5.90 -3.00 0.03
N VAL A 226 -4.83 -2.22 0.03
CA VAL A 226 -4.52 -1.31 -1.08
C VAL A 226 -3.41 -1.96 -1.87
N TYR A 227 -3.55 -2.04 -3.19
CA TYR A 227 -2.51 -2.62 -4.03
C TYR A 227 -2.21 -1.77 -5.24
N PHE A 228 -0.99 -1.95 -5.74
CA PHE A 228 -0.51 -1.38 -6.96
C PHE A 228 0.21 -2.44 -7.78
N GLY A 229 0.04 -2.40 -9.09
CA GLY A 229 0.68 -3.36 -9.99
C GLY A 229 1.03 -2.78 -11.34
N TYR A 230 1.98 -3.43 -12.00
CA TYR A 230 2.34 -3.21 -13.38
C TYR A 230 1.74 -4.32 -14.24
N ARG A 231 1.12 -3.92 -15.34
CA ARG A 231 0.41 -4.81 -16.25
C ARG A 231 1.20 -4.99 -17.53
N ILE A 232 1.33 -6.24 -17.95
CA ILE A 232 1.99 -6.65 -19.18
C ILE A 232 1.00 -7.46 -20.00
N PHE A 233 0.86 -7.14 -21.28
CA PHE A 233 0.04 -7.91 -22.20
C PHE A 233 0.97 -8.84 -23.01
N PRO A 234 0.97 -10.17 -22.81
CA PRO A 234 1.79 -11.07 -23.61
C PRO A 234 1.25 -11.22 -25.05
N GLY A 235 2.13 -11.44 -26.04
CA GLY A 235 1.76 -11.73 -27.43
C GLY A 235 2.39 -10.82 -28.49
N ASN A 236 2.39 -11.27 -29.74
CA ASN A 236 3.05 -10.62 -30.89
C ASN A 236 2.19 -9.55 -31.59
N ARG A 237 0.90 -9.41 -31.23
CA ARG A 237 -0.03 -8.42 -31.82
C ARG A 237 0.23 -6.95 -31.39
N LYS A 238 1.27 -6.71 -30.57
CA LYS A 238 1.65 -5.38 -30.07
C LYS A 238 2.01 -4.36 -31.16
N GLN A 239 2.47 -4.83 -32.33
CA GLN A 239 2.94 -3.96 -33.40
C GLN A 239 1.81 -3.37 -34.26
N SER A 240 0.59 -3.92 -34.22
CA SER A 240 -0.54 -3.39 -35.00
C SER A 240 -1.27 -2.23 -34.31
N GLY A 241 -0.92 -1.90 -33.06
CA GLY A 241 -1.55 -0.81 -32.28
C GLY A 241 -2.96 -1.11 -31.79
N THR A 242 -3.43 -2.36 -31.91
CA THR A 242 -4.80 -2.80 -31.54
C THR A 242 -4.95 -3.31 -30.12
N ILE A 243 -3.85 -3.73 -29.46
CA ILE A 243 -3.84 -4.23 -28.08
C ILE A 243 -2.83 -3.41 -27.26
N PRO A 244 -3.11 -3.06 -25.99
CA PRO A 244 -2.15 -2.36 -25.16
C PRO A 244 -0.87 -3.17 -24.98
N GLN A 245 0.27 -2.48 -24.87
CA GLN A 245 1.58 -3.10 -24.64
C GLN A 245 1.88 -3.25 -23.14
N SER A 246 1.46 -2.26 -22.35
CA SER A 246 1.67 -2.21 -20.91
C SER A 246 0.58 -1.42 -20.21
N GLY A 247 0.57 -1.47 -18.89
CA GLY A 247 -0.37 -0.72 -18.07
C GLY A 247 0.06 -0.66 -16.62
N SER A 248 -0.70 0.03 -15.81
CA SER A 248 -0.55 -0.02 -14.36
C SER A 248 -1.93 -0.10 -13.72
N SER A 249 -2.00 -0.73 -12.56
CA SER A 249 -3.21 -0.91 -11.79
C SER A 249 -3.02 -0.33 -10.41
N ALA A 250 -4.02 0.40 -9.93
CA ALA A 250 -4.17 0.74 -8.53
C ALA A 250 -5.57 0.31 -8.10
N GLY A 251 -5.68 -0.33 -6.94
CA GLY A 251 -6.95 -0.85 -6.50
C GLY A 251 -7.07 -1.07 -5.01
N LEU A 252 -8.31 -1.30 -4.61
CA LEU A 252 -8.70 -1.73 -3.29
C LEU A 252 -9.20 -3.17 -3.38
N GLN A 253 -8.92 -3.96 -2.35
CA GLN A 253 -9.42 -5.31 -2.21
C GLN A 253 -9.86 -5.55 -0.78
N ALA A 254 -10.97 -6.26 -0.59
CA ALA A 254 -11.40 -6.74 0.71
C ALA A 254 -11.62 -8.25 0.66
N ASN A 255 -11.15 -8.96 1.69
CA ASN A 255 -11.35 -10.39 1.86
C ASN A 255 -12.26 -10.62 3.08
N MET A 256 -13.36 -11.33 2.85
CA MET A 256 -14.38 -11.68 3.84
C MET A 256 -14.33 -13.19 4.09
N PRO A 257 -13.88 -13.64 5.28
CA PRO A 257 -13.69 -15.05 5.58
C PRO A 257 -15.03 -15.78 5.75
N ILE A 258 -15.19 -16.92 5.10
CA ILE A 258 -16.28 -17.88 5.36
C ILE A 258 -15.76 -18.96 6.31
N ASN A 259 -14.57 -19.48 6.02
CA ASN A 259 -13.83 -20.43 6.85
C ASN A 259 -12.42 -19.89 7.10
N PRO A 260 -11.69 -20.40 8.11
CA PRO A 260 -10.27 -20.10 8.25
C PRO A 260 -9.53 -20.36 6.93
N GLY A 261 -8.82 -19.34 6.45
CA GLY A 261 -8.08 -19.38 5.20
C GLY A 261 -8.90 -19.45 3.90
N SER A 262 -10.22 -19.29 3.92
CA SER A 262 -10.98 -19.18 2.66
C SER A 262 -12.25 -18.35 2.78
N GLY A 263 -12.62 -17.72 1.68
CA GLY A 263 -13.83 -16.92 1.66
C GLY A 263 -14.03 -16.15 0.38
N PHE A 264 -14.69 -15.02 0.52
CA PHE A 264 -15.07 -14.16 -0.59
C PHE A 264 -14.13 -12.95 -0.67
N SER A 265 -13.70 -12.61 -1.88
CA SER A 265 -12.89 -11.43 -2.17
C SER A 265 -13.65 -10.50 -3.10
N ILE A 266 -13.61 -9.20 -2.82
CA ILE A 266 -14.07 -8.14 -3.71
C ILE A 266 -12.89 -7.23 -4.03
N ARG A 267 -12.82 -6.77 -5.28
CA ARG A 267 -11.78 -5.89 -5.79
C ARG A 267 -12.39 -4.80 -6.64
N ALA A 268 -11.91 -3.58 -6.46
CA ALA A 268 -12.15 -2.46 -7.35
C ALA A 268 -10.80 -1.87 -7.79
N SER A 269 -10.63 -1.60 -9.08
CA SER A 269 -9.36 -1.11 -9.61
C SER A 269 -9.53 -0.10 -10.74
N ALA A 270 -8.57 0.81 -10.82
CA ALA A 270 -8.34 1.69 -11.95
C ALA A 270 -7.06 1.26 -12.65
N ASN A 271 -7.13 1.11 -13.97
CA ASN A 271 -6.07 0.55 -14.80
C ASN A 271 -5.76 1.49 -15.96
N SER A 272 -4.49 1.82 -16.18
CA SER A 272 -4.06 2.44 -17.44
C SER A 272 -3.76 1.36 -18.46
N MET A 273 -4.16 1.62 -19.70
CA MET A 273 -3.75 0.86 -20.87
C MET A 273 -2.94 1.76 -21.78
N ILE A 274 -1.73 1.33 -22.12
CA ILE A 274 -0.75 2.09 -22.90
C ILE A 274 -0.41 1.30 -24.16
N PHE A 275 -0.59 1.93 -25.32
CA PHE A 275 -0.40 1.33 -26.63
C PHE A 275 0.97 1.69 -27.21
N SER A 276 1.46 0.86 -28.12
CA SER A 276 2.69 1.12 -28.88
C SER A 276 2.63 2.40 -29.71
N SER A 277 1.42 2.85 -30.08
CA SER A 277 1.16 4.12 -30.77
C SER A 277 1.27 5.36 -29.87
N GLY A 278 1.49 5.20 -28.56
CA GLY A 278 1.49 6.29 -27.58
C GLY A 278 0.10 6.70 -27.09
N ARG A 279 -0.98 6.13 -27.64
CA ARG A 279 -2.34 6.28 -27.09
C ARG A 279 -2.42 5.62 -25.71
N SER A 280 -3.19 6.23 -24.81
CA SER A 280 -3.53 5.61 -23.54
C SER A 280 -5.00 5.83 -23.19
N PHE A 281 -5.57 4.90 -22.44
CA PHE A 281 -6.91 5.07 -21.87
C PHE A 281 -7.04 4.40 -20.50
N ASN A 282 -8.06 4.82 -19.77
CA ASN A 282 -8.38 4.28 -18.45
C ASN A 282 -9.45 3.21 -18.57
N MET A 283 -9.24 2.12 -17.85
CA MET A 283 -10.22 1.08 -17.62
C MET A 283 -10.42 0.89 -16.14
N TYR A 284 -11.67 0.81 -15.75
CA TYR A 284 -12.07 0.51 -14.39
C TYR A 284 -12.59 -0.92 -14.36
N ASN A 285 -12.36 -1.59 -13.24
CA ASN A 285 -12.79 -2.96 -13.06
C ASN A 285 -13.32 -3.15 -11.64
N VAL A 286 -14.42 -3.87 -11.54
CA VAL A 286 -14.90 -4.45 -10.28
C VAL A 286 -14.99 -5.95 -10.47
N ALA A 287 -14.38 -6.70 -9.56
CA ALA A 287 -14.37 -8.15 -9.59
C ALA A 287 -14.71 -8.71 -8.22
N ALA A 288 -15.30 -9.90 -8.21
CA ALA A 288 -15.58 -10.63 -7.00
C ALA A 288 -15.40 -12.15 -7.21
N GLY A 289 -15.05 -12.87 -6.14
CA GLY A 289 -14.85 -14.31 -6.23
C GLY A 289 -14.26 -14.93 -4.98
N GLY A 290 -13.65 -16.10 -5.15
CA GLY A 290 -13.07 -16.88 -4.06
C GLY A 290 -11.61 -16.56 -3.80
N TYR A 291 -11.20 -16.64 -2.54
CA TYR A 291 -9.79 -16.68 -2.15
C TYR A 291 -9.51 -17.86 -1.22
N TRP A 292 -8.26 -18.35 -1.26
CA TRP A 292 -7.74 -19.41 -0.40
C TRP A 292 -6.33 -19.05 0.07
N GLN A 293 -6.11 -19.11 1.38
CA GLN A 293 -4.87 -18.78 2.06
C GLN A 293 -4.24 -20.05 2.64
N TRP A 294 -2.96 -20.21 2.37
CA TRP A 294 -2.14 -21.35 2.73
C TRP A 294 -0.96 -20.83 3.56
N PRO A 295 -1.10 -20.76 4.89
CA PRO A 295 0.01 -20.45 5.78
C PRO A 295 1.01 -21.61 5.74
N PHE A 296 2.27 -21.34 5.41
CA PHE A 296 3.32 -22.37 5.37
C PHE A 296 4.52 -22.04 6.26
N ALA A 297 4.56 -20.82 6.79
CA ALA A 297 5.44 -20.44 7.90
C ALA A 297 4.70 -19.46 8.81
N SER A 298 5.20 -19.24 10.03
CA SER A 298 4.60 -18.31 11.00
C SER A 298 4.48 -16.87 10.50
N ILE A 299 5.17 -16.52 9.41
CA ILE A 299 5.16 -15.18 8.81
C ILE A 299 4.86 -15.22 7.31
N LEU A 300 4.72 -16.39 6.69
CA LEU A 300 4.52 -16.51 5.24
C LEU A 300 3.19 -17.19 4.95
N GLU A 301 2.41 -16.52 4.10
CA GLU A 301 1.10 -16.97 3.65
C GLU A 301 1.06 -16.88 2.13
N LEU A 302 0.73 -18.00 1.47
CA LEU A 302 0.41 -18.03 0.05
C LEU A 302 -1.11 -17.88 -0.10
N GLU A 303 -1.58 -16.85 -0.78
CA GLU A 303 -2.98 -16.66 -1.09
C GLU A 303 -3.22 -16.82 -2.59
N THR A 304 -4.09 -17.74 -2.96
CA THR A 304 -4.58 -17.92 -4.33
C THR A 304 -5.99 -17.38 -4.46
N ARG A 305 -6.33 -16.79 -5.60
CA ARG A 305 -7.66 -16.26 -5.86
C ARG A 305 -8.16 -16.56 -7.27
N LEU A 306 -9.48 -16.60 -7.39
CA LEU A 306 -10.20 -16.67 -8.66
C LEU A 306 -11.41 -15.76 -8.57
N MET A 307 -11.47 -14.76 -9.44
CA MET A 307 -12.49 -13.72 -9.45
C MET A 307 -13.07 -13.54 -10.85
N LEU A 308 -14.36 -13.25 -10.90
CA LEU A 308 -15.05 -12.81 -12.10
C LEU A 308 -15.44 -11.36 -11.89
N GLY A 309 -15.25 -10.56 -12.93
CA GLY A 309 -15.44 -9.13 -12.86
C GLY A 309 -16.04 -8.55 -14.12
N TYR A 310 -16.29 -7.27 -14.01
CA TYR A 310 -16.76 -6.43 -15.09
C TYR A 310 -15.78 -5.27 -15.24
N ALA A 311 -15.23 -5.15 -16.44
CA ALA A 311 -14.32 -4.10 -16.83
C ALA A 311 -15.01 -3.14 -17.79
N TRP A 312 -14.78 -1.84 -17.62
CA TRP A 312 -15.33 -0.83 -18.52
C TRP A 312 -14.34 0.30 -18.77
N HIS A 313 -14.41 0.85 -19.98
CA HIS A 313 -13.75 2.08 -20.40
C HIS A 313 -14.75 2.93 -21.19
N ARG A 314 -14.30 4.07 -21.71
CA ARG A 314 -15.19 5.06 -22.36
C ARG A 314 -15.88 4.55 -23.64
N GLU A 315 -15.27 3.57 -24.29
CA GLU A 315 -15.66 3.06 -25.61
C GLU A 315 -16.18 1.62 -25.52
N GLY A 316 -16.35 1.05 -24.32
CA GLY A 316 -16.77 -0.34 -24.22
C GLY A 316 -16.70 -0.92 -22.82
N SER A 317 -17.31 -2.09 -22.68
CA SER A 317 -17.31 -2.86 -21.45
C SER A 317 -17.29 -4.35 -21.71
N GLY A 318 -16.93 -5.11 -20.69
CA GLY A 318 -16.57 -6.50 -20.85
C GLY A 318 -16.49 -7.29 -19.56
N ILE A 319 -16.44 -8.60 -19.70
CA ILE A 319 -16.20 -9.52 -18.59
C ILE A 319 -14.69 -9.63 -18.37
N ASP A 320 -14.28 -9.65 -17.11
CA ASP A 320 -12.91 -9.91 -16.68
C ASP A 320 -12.84 -11.19 -15.84
N ILE A 321 -11.76 -11.93 -15.98
CA ILE A 321 -11.43 -13.09 -15.17
C ILE A 321 -10.05 -12.85 -14.57
N ILE A 322 -9.96 -12.83 -13.25
CA ILE A 322 -8.71 -12.63 -12.50
C ILE A 322 -8.37 -13.91 -11.77
N ALA A 323 -7.18 -14.46 -12.01
CA ALA A 323 -6.70 -15.64 -11.30
C ALA A 323 -5.20 -15.51 -10.99
N GLY A 324 -4.80 -15.83 -9.77
CA GLY A 324 -3.36 -15.88 -9.49
C GLY A 324 -2.99 -16.03 -8.02
N PRO A 325 -1.69 -16.27 -7.77
CA PRO A 325 -1.12 -16.29 -6.44
C PRO A 325 -0.69 -14.91 -5.94
N SER A 326 -0.62 -14.81 -4.62
CA SER A 326 0.04 -13.74 -3.90
C SER A 326 0.76 -14.30 -2.69
N LEU A 327 1.96 -13.81 -2.42
CA LEU A 327 2.77 -14.17 -1.28
C LEU A 327 2.75 -13.01 -0.28
N SER A 328 2.29 -13.29 0.93
CA SER A 328 2.23 -12.30 2.01
C SER A 328 3.30 -12.59 3.06
N VAL A 329 3.97 -11.53 3.50
CA VAL A 329 4.79 -11.52 4.71
C VAL A 329 4.00 -10.84 5.82
N VAL A 330 3.62 -11.62 6.83
CA VAL A 330 2.94 -11.12 8.03
C VAL A 330 3.97 -10.42 8.90
N THR A 331 3.78 -9.11 9.08
CA THR A 331 4.80 -8.26 9.71
C THR A 331 4.52 -7.99 11.18
N GLY A 332 3.31 -8.29 11.68
CA GLY A 332 2.93 -8.06 13.06
C GLY A 332 1.46 -8.39 13.29
N ASN A 333 0.87 -7.82 14.34
CA ASN A 333 -0.45 -8.21 14.81
C ASN A 333 -1.54 -8.00 13.74
N ASN A 334 -1.60 -6.90 12.98
CA ASN A 334 -2.72 -6.63 12.05
C ASN A 334 -2.28 -6.16 10.66
N PHE A 335 -1.06 -6.48 10.24
CA PHE A 335 -0.48 -5.98 9.00
C PHE A 335 0.37 -7.00 8.26
N LYS A 336 0.10 -7.16 6.97
CA LYS A 336 0.88 -7.99 6.05
C LYS A 336 1.19 -7.22 4.75
N ILE A 337 2.38 -7.48 4.21
CA ILE A 337 2.78 -6.98 2.90
C ILE A 337 2.60 -8.13 1.92
N LYS A 338 1.89 -7.88 0.83
CA LYS A 338 1.52 -8.87 -0.19
C LYS A 338 2.27 -8.55 -1.48
N ALA A 339 2.95 -9.51 -2.07
CA ALA A 339 3.39 -9.45 -3.46
C ALA A 339 2.49 -10.37 -4.28
N PHE A 340 2.07 -9.98 -5.49
CA PHE A 340 1.13 -10.76 -6.28
C PHE A 340 1.52 -10.79 -7.76
N ALA A 341 1.12 -11.87 -8.42
CA ALA A 341 1.26 -12.03 -9.86
C ALA A 341 -0.01 -12.73 -10.36
N GLU A 342 -0.82 -12.00 -11.11
CA GLU A 342 -2.17 -12.41 -11.50
C GLU A 342 -2.31 -12.39 -12.99
N TYR A 343 -3.01 -13.39 -13.49
CA TYR A 343 -3.47 -13.44 -14.86
C TYR A 343 -4.86 -12.83 -14.94
N GLU A 344 -5.05 -11.93 -15.90
CA GLU A 344 -6.33 -11.28 -16.16
C GLU A 344 -6.71 -11.43 -17.64
N ALA A 345 -7.96 -11.81 -17.90
CA ALA A 345 -8.49 -12.02 -19.24
C ALA A 345 -9.80 -11.26 -19.44
N TYR A 346 -9.81 -10.37 -20.44
CA TYR A 346 -10.94 -9.49 -20.73
C TYR A 346 -11.62 -9.86 -22.04
N THR A 347 -12.95 -9.80 -22.07
CA THR A 347 -13.71 -9.80 -23.32
C THR A 347 -14.49 -8.51 -23.43
N PHE A 348 -14.11 -7.61 -24.34
CA PHE A 348 -14.90 -6.41 -24.62
C PHE A 348 -16.02 -6.71 -25.62
N THR A 349 -17.20 -6.14 -25.38
CA THR A 349 -18.43 -6.44 -26.12
C THR A 349 -18.36 -6.01 -27.59
N GLU A 350 -17.60 -4.94 -27.89
CA GLU A 350 -17.48 -4.41 -29.25
C GLU A 350 -16.56 -5.26 -30.15
N ASP A 351 -15.41 -5.69 -29.64
CA ASP A 351 -14.41 -6.40 -30.45
C ASP A 351 -14.48 -7.93 -30.33
N LYS A 352 -15.18 -8.47 -29.31
CA LYS A 352 -15.23 -9.91 -28.92
C LYS A 352 -13.87 -10.61 -28.81
N ASN A 353 -12.77 -9.86 -28.87
CA ASN A 353 -11.42 -10.37 -28.77
C ASN A 353 -11.07 -10.55 -27.29
N LEU A 354 -10.63 -11.76 -26.94
CA LEU A 354 -10.10 -12.06 -25.63
C LEU A 354 -8.72 -11.42 -25.49
N VAL A 355 -8.59 -10.46 -24.57
CA VAL A 355 -7.33 -9.78 -24.27
C VAL A 355 -6.75 -10.37 -23.00
N HIS A 356 -5.52 -10.86 -23.08
CA HIS A 356 -4.82 -11.49 -21.96
C HIS A 356 -3.78 -10.54 -21.39
N SER A 357 -3.65 -10.52 -20.07
CA SER A 357 -2.63 -9.75 -19.39
C SER A 357 -2.14 -10.43 -18.12
N ILE A 358 -0.95 -10.04 -17.69
CA ILE A 358 -0.35 -10.42 -16.42
C ILE A 358 -0.17 -9.13 -15.62
N LEU A 359 -0.75 -9.08 -14.42
CA LEU A 359 -0.61 -8.01 -13.46
C LEU A 359 0.30 -8.48 -12.32
N ALA A 360 1.47 -7.87 -12.18
CA ALA A 360 2.39 -8.15 -11.09
C ALA A 360 2.56 -6.90 -10.22
N GLY A 361 2.56 -7.07 -8.90
CA GLY A 361 2.55 -5.92 -8.01
C GLY A 361 2.73 -6.25 -6.54
N PHE A 362 2.46 -5.25 -5.72
CA PHE A 362 2.51 -5.33 -4.27
C PHE A 362 1.29 -4.66 -3.65
N GLY A 363 0.91 -5.10 -2.48
CA GLY A 363 -0.18 -4.57 -1.69
C GLY A 363 0.17 -4.52 -0.22
N ALA A 364 -0.46 -3.57 0.46
CA ALA A 364 -0.46 -3.44 1.90
C ALA A 364 -1.82 -3.93 2.39
N THR A 365 -1.83 -4.99 3.19
CA THR A 365 -3.06 -5.63 3.67
C THR A 365 -3.14 -5.53 5.19
N PHE A 366 -4.26 -5.01 5.66
CA PHE A 366 -4.65 -4.99 7.06
C PHE A 366 -5.59 -6.15 7.32
N PHE A 367 -5.49 -6.75 8.50
CA PHE A 367 -6.38 -7.83 8.89
C PHE A 367 -6.81 -7.72 10.37
N TRP A 368 -8.01 -8.20 10.68
CA TRP A 368 -8.62 -8.15 12.02
C TRP A 368 -9.65 -9.24 12.27
#